data_AF-A0A7X7NN45-F1
#
_entry.id   AF-A0A7X7NN45-F1
#
_cell.length_a   1.000
_cell.length_b   1.000
_cell.length_c   1.000
_cell.angle_alpha   90.00
_cell.angle_beta   90.00
_cell.angle_gamma   90.00
#
_symmetry.space_group_name_H-M   'P 1'
#
loop_
_entity.id
_entity.type
_entity.pdbx_description
1 polymer ?
#
loop_
_entity_poly.entity_id
_entity_poly.type
_entity_poly.pdbx_seq_one_letter_code
_entity_poly.pdbx_strand_id
1 'polypeptide(L)' 'MGPALKHDFAGYWSRRITEEHRLVYKIAGNEIRVAACRYHYG' A
#
# COMPACT_ATOMS: atom_id res chain seq x y z
N MET A 1 -9.49 4.19 -6.77
CA MET A 1 -8.03 4.30 -6.54
C MET A 1 -7.78 5.65 -5.90
N GLY A 2 -7.14 5.69 -4.73
CA GLY A 2 -6.81 6.95 -4.05
C GLY A 2 -5.49 7.57 -4.59
N PRO A 3 -5.20 8.83 -4.27
CA PRO A 3 -3.99 9.51 -4.70
C PRO A 3 -2.73 8.79 -4.19
N ALA A 4 -1.65 8.85 -4.97
CA ALA A 4 -0.35 8.32 -4.57
C ALA A 4 0.10 8.93 -3.23
N LEU A 5 0.75 8.12 -2.40
CA LEU A 5 1.35 8.61 -1.15
C LEU A 5 2.48 9.60 -1.46
N LYS A 6 2.75 10.54 -0.54
CA LYS A 6 3.80 11.56 -0.69
C LYS A 6 5.10 11.10 0.00
N HIS A 7 6.22 11.79 -0.26
CA HIS A 7 7.55 11.54 0.32
C HIS A 7 8.08 10.12 0.03
N ASP A 8 8.52 9.36 1.03
CA ASP A 8 9.19 8.06 0.88
C ASP A 8 8.34 6.99 0.16
N PHE A 9 7.03 7.23 0.05
CA PHE A 9 6.08 6.37 -0.65
C PHE A 9 5.54 6.97 -1.95
N ALA A 10 6.24 7.95 -2.54
CA ALA A 10 5.90 8.47 -3.87
C ALA A 10 5.72 7.33 -4.89
N GLY A 11 4.54 7.27 -5.51
CA GLY A 11 4.17 6.22 -6.48
C GLY A 11 3.66 4.91 -5.87
N TYR A 12 3.49 4.83 -4.55
CA TYR A 12 2.74 3.76 -3.90
C TYR A 12 1.28 4.15 -3.71
N TRP A 13 0.41 3.14 -3.80
CA TRP A 13 -1.00 3.23 -3.49
C TRP A 13 -1.31 2.54 -2.17
N SER A 14 -2.28 3.09 -1.46
CA SER A 14 -2.84 2.49 -0.26
C SER A 14 -4.26 1.98 -0.54
N ARG A 15 -4.49 0.69 -0.30
CA ARG A 15 -5.83 0.06 -0.39
C ARG A 15 -6.27 -0.40 0.99
N ARG A 16 -7.52 -0.13 1.35
CA ARG A 16 -8.14 -0.68 2.57
C ARG A 16 -8.42 -2.17 2.36
N ILE A 17 -7.94 -3.01 3.27
CA ILE A 17 -8.32 -4.44 3.34
C ILE A 17 -9.49 -4.57 4.33
N THR A 18 -9.33 -3.98 5.51
CA THR A 18 -10.38 -3.77 6.52
C THR A 18 -10.42 -2.28 6.91
N GLU A 19 -11.25 -1.91 7.88
CA GLU A 19 -11.24 -0.55 8.43
C GLU A 19 -9.86 -0.16 8.99
N GLU A 20 -9.24 -1.10 9.72
CA GLU A 20 -7.93 -0.99 10.35
C GLU A 20 -6.76 -1.24 9.38
N HIS A 21 -6.91 -2.19 8.45
CA HIS A 21 -5.77 -2.68 7.66
C HIS A 21 -5.62 -1.94 6.33
N ARG A 22 -4.37 -1.58 6.02
CA ARG A 22 -3.97 -0.94 4.77
C ARG A 22 -2.89 -1.77 4.10
N LEU A 23 -3.10 -2.09 2.83
CA LEU A 23 -2.05 -2.58 1.94
C LEU A 23 -1.39 -1.38 1.26
N VAL A 24 -0.09 -1.21 1.44
CA VAL A 24 0.70 -0.22 0.70
C VAL A 24 1.52 -0.95 -0.36
N TYR A 25 1.22 -0.68 -1.63
CA TYR A 25 1.82 -1.40 -2.76
C TYR A 25 2.06 -0.49 -3.96
N LYS A 26 2.93 -0.93 -4.87
CA LYS A 26 3.04 -0.37 -6.22
C LYS A 26 3.18 -1.45 -7.28
N ILE A 27 2.68 -1.16 -8.48
CA ILE A 27 2.91 -1.96 -9.68
C ILE A 27 4.17 -1.42 -10.35
N ALA A 28 5.14 -2.30 -10.61
CA ALA A 28 6.38 -1.98 -11.30
C ALA A 28 6.61 -3.00 -12.42
N GLY A 29 6.29 -2.62 -13.66
CA GLY A 29 6.29 -3.55 -14.79
C GLY A 29 5.30 -4.70 -14.54
N ASN A 30 5.82 -5.92 -14.49
CA ASN A 30 5.02 -7.13 -14.28
C ASN A 30 5.04 -7.62 -12.81
N GLU A 31 5.52 -6.79 -11.88
CA GLU A 31 5.62 -7.12 -10.46
C GLU A 31 4.76 -6.22 -9.59
N ILE A 32 4.30 -6.77 -8.46
CA ILE A 32 3.68 -6.02 -7.37
C ILE A 32 4.68 -5.96 -6.22
N ARG A 33 5.08 -4.75 -5.84
CA ARG A 33 5.95 -4.52 -4.67
C ARG A 33 5.12 -4.08 -3.49
N VAL A 34 5.16 -4.86 -2.41
CA VAL A 34 4.45 -4.57 -1.16
C VAL A 34 5.43 -3.90 -0.19
N ALA A 35 5.13 -2.66 0.22
CA ALA A 35 5.95 -1.92 1.18
C ALA A 35 5.48 -2.13 2.62
N ALA A 36 4.17 -2.31 2.83
CA ALA A 36 3.62 -2.57 4.15
C ALA A 36 2.31 -3.37 4.07
N CYS A 37 2.18 -4.30 5.01
CA CYS A 37 0.95 -5.04 5.32
C CYS A 37 0.92 -5.24 6.84
N ARG A 38 0.70 -4.16 7.59
CA ARG A 38 0.52 -4.13 9.05
C ARG A 38 -0.78 -3.36 9.28
N TYR A 39 -1.79 -3.88 9.96
CA TYR A 39 -1.81 -4.73 11.13
C TYR A 39 -2.43 -6.09 10.78
N HIS A 40 -1.94 -7.16 11.40
CA HIS A 40 -2.78 -8.32 11.63
C HIS A 40 -2.26 -8.95 12.91
N TYR A 41 -3.17 -9.05 13.89
CA TYR A 41 -3.00 -9.60 15.24
C TYR A 41 -2.42 -8.62 16.27
N GLY A 42 -3.29 -7.78 16.80
CA GLY A 42 -3.46 -7.67 18.25
C GLY A 42 -4.44 -8.74 18.71
#